data_AF-A0A1C5Y1T4-F1
#
_entry.id   AF-A0A1C5Y1T4-F1
#
_cell.length_a   1.000
_cell.length_b   1.000
_cell.length_c   1.000
_cell.angle_alpha   90.00
_cell.angle_beta   90.00
_cell.angle_gamma   90.00
#
_symmetry.space_group_name_H-M   'P 1'
#
loop_
_entity.id
_entity.type
_entity.pdbx_description
1 polymer ?
#
loop_
_entity_poly.entity_id
_entity_poly.type
_entity_poly.pdbx_seq_one_letter_code
_entity_poly.pdbx_strand_id
1 'polypeptide(L)'
;MDEDRAISFGIGNVLTEYLLAGPEWREGITTWHSLREDCAVFYKTAVNRTGAHPAILYSVGRVLNSIGSQVFFEDGVEWLSDIISNNPQLRQTALPTNTIYYMEEYMYRYVQKRLYLFKSDALRKHKVLNVLDFLVNRGSPLGFLLREDII
;
A
#
# COMPACT_ATOMS: atom_id res chain seq x y z
N MET A 1 -34.10 -16.59 0.19
CA MET A 1 -33.30 -16.45 1.42
C MET A 1 -32.08 -17.26 1.12
N ASP A 2 -31.12 -16.63 0.44
CA ASP A 2 -30.01 -17.31 -0.22
C ASP A 2 -28.84 -17.44 0.76
N GLU A 3 -28.79 -18.57 1.47
CA GLU A 3 -27.60 -18.98 2.21
C GLU A 3 -26.37 -19.15 1.28
N ASP A 4 -26.61 -19.33 -0.03
CA ASP A 4 -25.57 -19.51 -1.04
C ASP A 4 -24.89 -18.21 -1.53
N ARG A 5 -25.41 -17.01 -1.19
CA ARG A 5 -24.71 -15.74 -1.51
C ARG A 5 -23.55 -15.43 -0.57
N ALA A 6 -23.51 -16.05 0.62
CA ALA A 6 -22.48 -15.76 1.61
C ALA A 6 -21.10 -16.33 1.23
N ILE A 7 -21.06 -17.41 0.43
CA ILE A 7 -19.83 -18.11 0.01
C ILE A 7 -19.53 -17.85 -1.47
N SER A 8 -19.86 -16.63 -1.96
CA SER A 8 -19.28 -16.06 -3.19
C SER A 8 -18.35 -14.89 -2.83
N PHE A 9 -17.67 -14.96 -1.68
CA PHE A 9 -16.58 -14.05 -1.36
C PHE A 9 -15.37 -14.44 -2.22
N GLY A 10 -15.13 -13.69 -3.31
CA GLY A 10 -13.91 -13.87 -4.10
C GLY A 10 -12.67 -13.69 -3.21
N ILE A 11 -11.59 -14.43 -3.49
CA ILE A 11 -10.35 -14.42 -2.69
C ILE A 11 -9.83 -13.00 -2.41
N GLY A 12 -10.01 -12.06 -3.33
CA GLY A 12 -9.65 -10.66 -3.14
C GLY A 12 -10.40 -9.97 -1.99
N ASN A 13 -11.69 -10.26 -1.80
CA ASN A 13 -12.46 -9.69 -0.70
C ASN A 13 -12.03 -10.29 0.64
N VAL A 14 -11.76 -11.60 0.67
CA VAL A 14 -11.24 -12.28 1.87
C VAL A 14 -9.89 -11.67 2.29
N LEU A 15 -8.98 -11.47 1.33
CA LEU A 15 -7.69 -10.83 1.59
C LEU A 15 -7.84 -9.38 2.07
N THR A 16 -8.81 -8.66 1.51
CA THR A 16 -9.10 -7.26 1.86
C THR A 16 -9.60 -7.13 3.30
N GLU A 17 -10.56 -7.97 3.70
CA GLU A 17 -11.04 -8.01 5.08
C GLU A 17 -9.96 -8.50 6.05
N TYR A 18 -9.19 -9.52 5.66
CA TYR A 18 -8.09 -10.07 6.46
C TYR A 18 -7.00 -9.02 6.76
N LEU A 19 -6.75 -8.10 5.83
CA LEU A 19 -5.80 -7.00 6.00
C LEU A 19 -6.44 -5.74 6.59
N LEU A 20 -7.70 -5.81 7.03
CA LEU A 20 -8.45 -4.71 7.62
C LEU A 20 -8.62 -3.52 6.66
N ALA A 21 -8.68 -3.81 5.38
CA ALA A 21 -8.93 -2.85 4.31
C ALA A 21 -10.37 -2.94 3.77
N GLY A 22 -11.30 -3.45 4.58
CA GLY A 22 -12.75 -3.53 4.30
C GLY A 22 -13.48 -2.19 4.44
N PRO A 23 -14.62 -1.98 3.75
CA PRO A 23 -15.30 -0.68 3.61
C PRO A 23 -15.80 -0.06 4.93
N GLU A 24 -15.87 -0.83 6.01
CA GLU A 24 -16.46 -0.44 7.29
C GLU A 24 -15.72 0.69 8.03
N TRP A 25 -14.46 0.94 7.69
CA TRP A 25 -13.71 2.06 8.28
C TRP A 25 -14.19 3.40 7.75
N ARG A 26 -14.70 4.24 8.66
CA ARG A 26 -15.11 5.62 8.35
C ARG A 26 -13.92 6.44 7.85
N GLU A 27 -14.24 7.39 6.97
CA GLU A 27 -13.27 8.36 6.46
C GLU A 27 -12.66 9.19 7.61
N GLY A 28 -11.37 9.50 7.49
CA GLY A 28 -10.62 10.28 8.50
C GLY A 28 -10.12 9.49 9.71
N ILE A 29 -10.49 8.21 9.88
CA ILE A 29 -9.92 7.37 10.94
C ILE A 29 -8.51 6.94 10.56
N THR A 30 -7.51 7.43 11.31
CA THR A 30 -6.08 7.21 11.03
C THR A 30 -5.38 6.28 12.03
N THR A 31 -6.10 5.84 13.07
CA THR A 31 -5.58 4.97 14.12
C THR A 31 -6.63 3.97 14.57
N TRP A 32 -6.17 2.80 15.02
CA TRP A 32 -6.99 1.84 15.75
C TRP A 32 -6.15 1.21 16.86
N HIS A 33 -6.67 1.19 18.08
CA HIS A 33 -5.93 0.78 19.29
C HIS A 33 -5.40 -0.67 19.25
N SER A 34 -6.01 -1.53 18.43
CA SER A 34 -5.57 -2.91 18.24
C SER A 34 -4.45 -3.06 17.20
N LEU A 35 -4.23 -2.06 16.34
CA LEU A 35 -3.08 -2.02 15.43
C LEU A 35 -1.91 -1.33 16.11
N ARG A 36 -0.98 -2.15 16.58
CA ARG A 36 0.23 -1.74 17.27
C ARG A 36 1.45 -2.04 16.40
N GLU A 37 2.62 -1.55 16.81
CA GLU A 37 3.87 -1.73 16.06
C GLU A 37 4.23 -3.22 15.86
N ASP A 38 3.92 -4.10 16.82
CA ASP A 38 4.13 -5.55 16.70
C ASP A 38 3.31 -6.18 15.57
N CYS A 39 2.20 -5.56 15.17
CA CYS A 39 1.39 -5.99 14.03
C CYS A 39 2.08 -5.74 12.67
N ALA A 40 3.17 -4.96 12.60
CA ALA A 40 3.91 -4.75 11.35
C ALA A 40 4.41 -6.07 10.74
N VAL A 41 4.78 -7.05 11.59
CA VAL A 41 5.22 -8.39 11.17
C VAL A 41 4.13 -9.14 10.42
N PHE A 42 2.86 -8.95 10.80
CA PHE A 42 1.71 -9.54 10.11
C PHE A 42 1.59 -9.01 8.69
N TYR A 43 1.62 -7.69 8.50
CA TYR A 43 1.54 -7.06 7.19
C TYR A 43 2.75 -7.41 6.32
N LYS A 44 3.96 -7.37 6.88
CA LYS A 44 5.18 -7.80 6.20
C LYS A 44 5.10 -9.25 5.72
N THR A 45 4.54 -10.14 6.55
CA THR A 45 4.34 -11.54 6.19
C THR A 45 3.33 -11.69 5.05
N ALA A 46 2.22 -10.94 5.09
CA ALA A 46 1.21 -10.94 4.02
C ALA A 46 1.77 -10.42 2.70
N VAL A 47 2.53 -9.32 2.72
CA VAL A 47 3.28 -8.77 1.58
C VAL A 47 4.14 -9.85 0.93
N ASN A 48 4.96 -10.53 1.72
CA ASN A 48 5.91 -11.51 1.22
C ASN A 48 5.24 -12.79 0.69
N ARG A 49 4.17 -13.26 1.33
CA ARG A 49 3.54 -14.54 1.00
C ARG A 49 2.42 -14.45 -0.03
N THR A 50 1.74 -13.32 -0.09
CA THR A 50 0.51 -13.16 -0.90
C THR A 50 0.54 -11.98 -1.85
N GLY A 51 1.64 -11.20 -1.88
CA GLY A 51 1.79 -9.96 -2.66
C GLY A 51 1.51 -10.07 -4.16
N ALA A 52 1.55 -11.27 -4.73
CA ALA A 52 1.18 -11.51 -6.13
C ALA A 52 -0.29 -11.19 -6.44
N HIS A 53 -1.18 -11.23 -5.44
CA HIS A 53 -2.59 -10.95 -5.63
C HIS A 53 -2.87 -9.43 -5.55
N PRO A 54 -3.53 -8.81 -6.55
CA PRO A 54 -3.75 -7.35 -6.60
C PRO A 54 -4.43 -6.74 -5.37
N ALA A 55 -5.30 -7.50 -4.70
CA ALA A 55 -5.95 -7.09 -3.45
C ALA A 55 -4.96 -6.78 -2.32
N ILE A 56 -3.76 -7.36 -2.31
CA ILE A 56 -2.73 -7.07 -1.30
C ILE A 56 -2.19 -5.65 -1.48
N LEU A 57 -1.90 -5.24 -2.71
CA LEU A 57 -1.45 -3.87 -2.99
C LEU A 57 -2.52 -2.84 -2.63
N TYR A 58 -3.78 -3.12 -2.99
CA TYR A 58 -4.93 -2.31 -2.56
C TYR A 58 -5.00 -2.20 -1.03
N SER A 59 -4.94 -3.33 -0.33
CA SER A 59 -5.16 -3.39 1.10
C SER A 59 -4.04 -2.69 1.88
N VAL A 60 -2.79 -2.90 1.48
CA VAL A 60 -1.65 -2.19 2.06
C VAL A 60 -1.78 -0.69 1.82
N GLY A 61 -2.06 -0.27 0.57
CA GLY A 61 -2.31 1.13 0.27
C GLY A 61 -3.42 1.71 1.16
N ARG A 62 -4.54 1.01 1.29
CA ARG A 62 -5.67 1.48 2.09
C ARG A 62 -5.33 1.59 3.57
N VAL A 63 -4.71 0.57 4.18
CA VAL A 63 -4.40 0.58 5.62
C VAL A 63 -3.42 1.70 5.98
N LEU A 64 -2.49 2.01 5.07
CA LEU A 64 -1.53 3.12 5.22
C LEU A 64 -2.21 4.50 5.15
N ASN A 65 -3.44 4.60 4.66
CA ASN A 65 -4.24 5.82 4.63
C ASN A 65 -5.45 5.78 5.59
N SER A 66 -5.64 4.70 6.36
CA SER A 66 -6.73 4.55 7.32
C SER A 66 -6.18 4.20 8.70
N ILE A 67 -6.78 3.24 9.40
CA ILE A 67 -6.49 2.80 10.77
C ILE A 67 -5.02 2.48 11.07
N GLY A 68 -4.22 2.14 10.05
CA GLY A 68 -2.79 1.82 10.17
C GLY A 68 -1.88 3.00 9.85
N SER A 69 -2.43 4.16 9.48
CA SER A 69 -1.69 5.25 8.87
C SER A 69 -0.59 5.82 9.77
N GLN A 70 -0.84 5.93 11.07
CA GLN A 70 0.16 6.47 11.99
C GLN A 70 1.19 5.41 12.40
N VAL A 71 0.72 4.21 12.75
CA VAL A 71 1.57 3.14 13.30
C VAL A 71 2.49 2.51 12.26
N PHE A 72 2.08 2.44 10.99
CA PHE A 72 2.86 1.79 9.91
C PHE A 72 3.46 2.79 8.91
N PHE A 73 3.50 4.08 9.27
CA PHE A 73 3.94 5.12 8.35
C PHE A 73 5.34 4.88 7.80
N GLU A 74 6.28 4.42 8.63
CA GLU A 74 7.67 4.16 8.22
C GLU A 74 7.83 2.86 7.43
N ASP A 75 7.05 1.82 7.76
CA ASP A 75 7.14 0.50 7.12
C ASP A 75 6.49 0.47 5.74
N GLY A 76 5.48 1.31 5.51
CA GLY A 76 4.63 1.26 4.33
C GLY A 76 5.38 1.31 3.00
N VAL A 77 6.44 2.13 2.89
CA VAL A 77 7.23 2.26 1.67
C VAL A 77 7.97 0.96 1.35
N GLU A 78 8.46 0.27 2.38
CA GLU A 78 9.11 -1.02 2.20
C GLU A 78 8.09 -2.06 1.72
N TRP A 79 6.92 -2.12 2.33
CA TRP A 79 5.87 -3.04 1.93
C TRP A 79 5.42 -2.84 0.48
N LEU A 80 5.16 -1.59 0.08
CA LEU A 80 4.80 -1.27 -1.29
C LEU A 80 5.92 -1.64 -2.27
N SER A 81 7.16 -1.29 -1.93
CA SER A 81 8.33 -1.57 -2.78
C SER A 81 8.57 -3.08 -2.93
N ASP A 82 8.38 -3.87 -1.87
CA ASP A 82 8.54 -5.32 -1.91
C ASP A 82 7.44 -5.99 -2.72
N ILE A 83 6.17 -5.56 -2.59
CA ILE A 83 5.09 -6.07 -3.43
C ILE A 83 5.43 -5.86 -4.90
N ILE A 84 5.84 -4.64 -5.27
CA ILE A 84 6.12 -4.26 -6.66
C ILE A 84 7.34 -5.01 -7.22
N SER A 85 8.42 -5.09 -6.44
CA SER A 85 9.67 -5.72 -6.86
C SER A 85 9.51 -7.22 -7.04
N ASN A 86 8.81 -7.87 -6.12
CA ASN A 86 8.66 -9.32 -6.12
C ASN A 86 7.56 -9.80 -7.07
N ASN A 87 6.68 -8.90 -7.54
CA ASN A 87 5.54 -9.25 -8.39
C ASN A 87 5.43 -8.35 -9.64
N PRO A 88 6.39 -8.43 -10.59
CA PRO A 88 6.41 -7.56 -11.78
C PRO A 88 5.15 -7.62 -12.64
N GLN A 89 4.41 -8.74 -12.60
CA GLN A 89 3.14 -8.92 -13.30
C GLN A 89 2.07 -7.88 -12.89
N LEU A 90 2.17 -7.31 -11.68
CA LEU A 90 1.21 -6.30 -11.21
C LEU A 90 1.23 -5.02 -12.05
N ARG A 91 2.32 -4.75 -12.78
CA ARG A 91 2.40 -3.59 -13.69
C ARG A 91 1.32 -3.63 -14.78
N GLN A 92 1.03 -4.84 -15.28
CA GLN A 92 0.08 -5.08 -16.37
C GLN A 92 -1.28 -5.59 -15.85
N THR A 93 -1.34 -6.04 -14.61
CA THR A 93 -2.57 -6.60 -14.02
C THR A 93 -3.59 -5.48 -13.75
N ALA A 94 -4.88 -5.80 -13.92
CA ALA A 94 -5.95 -4.92 -13.46
C ALA A 94 -5.91 -4.84 -11.92
N LEU A 95 -5.89 -3.61 -11.39
CA LEU A 95 -5.85 -3.38 -9.95
C LEU A 95 -7.26 -3.04 -9.45
N PRO A 96 -7.60 -3.37 -8.19
CA PRO A 96 -8.82 -2.90 -7.57
C PRO A 96 -8.93 -1.37 -7.66
N THR A 97 -10.15 -0.86 -7.80
CA THR A 97 -10.43 0.58 -7.81
C THR A 97 -9.79 1.27 -6.61
N ASN A 98 -9.29 2.50 -6.81
CA ASN A 98 -8.59 3.33 -5.80
C ASN A 98 -7.20 2.84 -5.34
N THR A 99 -6.68 1.71 -5.85
CA THR A 99 -5.33 1.24 -5.47
C THR A 99 -4.26 2.31 -5.74
N ILE A 100 -4.28 2.91 -6.94
CA ILE A 100 -3.32 3.96 -7.32
C ILE A 100 -3.50 5.20 -6.44
N TYR A 101 -4.74 5.63 -6.21
CA TYR A 101 -5.07 6.77 -5.35
C TYR A 101 -4.48 6.62 -3.93
N TYR A 102 -4.67 5.45 -3.29
CA TYR A 102 -4.12 5.23 -1.95
C TYR A 102 -2.59 5.22 -1.93
N MET A 103 -1.97 4.64 -2.97
CA MET A 103 -0.51 4.67 -3.09
C MET A 103 0.00 6.11 -3.26
N GLU A 104 -0.64 6.90 -4.13
CA GLU A 104 -0.33 8.32 -4.34
C GLU A 104 -0.43 9.12 -3.04
N GLU A 105 -1.53 8.98 -2.29
CA GLU A 105 -1.77 9.70 -1.05
C GLU A 105 -0.73 9.36 0.02
N TYR A 106 -0.40 8.08 0.17
CA TYR A 106 0.65 7.65 1.09
C TYR A 106 2.02 8.18 0.66
N MET A 107 2.39 8.01 -0.60
CA MET A 107 3.70 8.43 -1.11
C MET A 107 3.89 9.95 -1.05
N TYR A 108 2.85 10.73 -1.32
CA TYR A 108 2.87 12.17 -1.13
C TYR A 108 3.25 12.54 0.31
N ARG A 109 2.51 12.00 1.30
CA ARG A 109 2.79 12.25 2.72
C ARG A 109 4.19 11.77 3.13
N TYR A 110 4.63 10.62 2.61
CA TYR A 110 5.93 10.05 2.91
C TYR A 110 7.08 10.91 2.37
N VAL A 111 7.04 11.28 1.09
CA VAL A 111 8.07 12.10 0.44
C VAL A 111 8.16 13.47 1.13
N GLN A 112 7.03 14.14 1.37
CA GLN A 112 7.03 15.45 2.05
C GLN A 112 7.69 15.38 3.44
N LYS A 113 7.46 14.31 4.20
CA LYS A 113 8.02 14.16 5.56
C LYS A 113 9.46 13.64 5.60
N ARG A 114 9.96 13.02 4.52
CA ARG A 114 11.23 12.28 4.49
C ARG A 114 12.23 12.75 3.42
N LEU A 115 11.90 13.77 2.64
CA LEU A 115 12.72 14.26 1.52
C LEU A 115 14.19 14.49 1.90
N TYR A 116 14.44 15.09 3.07
CA TYR A 116 15.80 15.39 3.54
C TYR A 116 16.63 14.14 3.87
N LEU A 117 15.99 13.02 4.26
CA LEU A 117 16.66 11.77 4.64
C LEU A 117 17.18 10.99 3.42
N PHE A 118 16.63 11.24 2.23
CA PHE A 118 17.04 10.52 1.02
C PHE A 118 18.49 10.80 0.59
N LYS A 119 19.10 11.89 1.11
CA LYS A 119 20.52 12.19 0.89
C LYS A 119 21.45 11.23 1.66
N SER A 120 21.01 10.74 2.82
CA SER A 120 21.81 9.90 3.72
C SER A 120 21.38 8.43 3.72
N ASP A 121 20.18 8.11 3.22
CA ASP A 121 19.66 6.74 3.15
C ASP A 121 19.35 6.34 1.70
N ALA A 122 20.38 5.82 1.01
CA ALA A 122 20.29 5.41 -0.39
C ALA A 122 19.33 4.22 -0.58
N LEU A 123 19.24 3.31 0.38
CA LEU A 123 18.35 2.14 0.30
C LEU A 123 16.89 2.58 0.34
N ARG A 124 16.55 3.48 1.24
CA ARG A 124 15.20 4.05 1.34
C ARG A 124 14.86 4.92 0.14
N LYS A 125 15.80 5.74 -0.37
CA LYS A 125 15.63 6.48 -1.63
C LYS A 125 15.31 5.52 -2.78
N HIS A 126 16.03 4.40 -2.89
CA HIS A 126 15.77 3.39 -3.92
C HIS A 126 14.37 2.77 -3.79
N LYS A 127 13.95 2.39 -2.58
CA LYS A 127 12.61 1.86 -2.32
C LYS A 127 11.51 2.83 -2.72
N VAL A 128 11.67 4.12 -2.37
CA VAL A 128 10.75 5.21 -2.75
C VAL A 128 10.66 5.35 -4.27
N LEU A 129 11.80 5.45 -4.96
CA LEU A 129 11.84 5.58 -6.41
C LEU A 129 11.18 4.39 -7.10
N ASN A 130 11.37 3.16 -6.61
CA ASN A 130 10.71 1.98 -7.17
C ASN A 130 9.16 2.07 -7.09
N VAL A 131 8.62 2.59 -5.98
CA VAL A 131 7.17 2.81 -5.85
C VAL A 131 6.69 3.92 -6.78
N LEU A 132 7.44 5.03 -6.87
CA LEU A 132 7.09 6.15 -7.76
C LEU A 132 7.18 5.76 -9.24
N ASP A 133 8.19 4.99 -9.64
CA ASP A 133 8.32 4.43 -10.99
C ASP A 133 7.12 3.54 -11.34
N PHE A 134 6.64 2.73 -10.39
CA PHE A 134 5.41 1.98 -10.59
C PHE A 134 4.20 2.89 -10.81
N LEU A 135 4.04 3.95 -10.02
CA LEU A 135 2.96 4.93 -10.20
C LEU A 135 3.04 5.62 -11.57
N VAL A 136 4.23 6.06 -11.99
CA VAL A 136 4.47 6.66 -13.32
C VAL A 136 4.08 5.69 -14.44
N ASN A 137 4.49 4.42 -14.34
CA ASN A 137 4.11 3.39 -15.31
C ASN A 137 2.60 3.13 -15.36
N ARG A 138 1.87 3.41 -14.27
CA ARG A 138 0.41 3.34 -14.19
C ARG A 138 -0.29 4.65 -14.60
N GLY A 139 0.48 5.63 -15.09
CA GLY A 139 -0.03 6.90 -15.61
C GLY A 139 -0.28 7.97 -14.54
N SER A 140 0.28 7.83 -13.34
CA SER A 140 0.13 8.78 -12.24
C SER A 140 0.92 10.08 -12.49
N PRO A 141 0.25 11.24 -12.64
CA PRO A 141 0.95 12.53 -12.75
C PRO A 141 1.61 12.93 -11.42
N LEU A 142 0.99 12.62 -10.28
CA LEU A 142 1.54 12.91 -8.96
C LEU A 142 2.80 12.09 -8.69
N GLY A 143 2.80 10.80 -9.07
CA GLY A 143 3.97 9.94 -8.99
C GLY A 143 5.15 10.48 -9.81
N PHE A 144 4.88 11.05 -10.99
CA PHE A 144 5.88 11.72 -11.80
C PHE A 144 6.48 12.93 -11.09
N LEU A 145 5.63 13.85 -10.60
CA LEU A 145 6.10 15.06 -9.91
C LEU A 145 6.96 14.73 -8.68
N LEU A 146 6.48 13.81 -7.83
CA LEU A 146 7.22 13.40 -6.63
C LEU A 146 8.56 12.73 -6.95
N ARG A 147 8.64 12.04 -8.09
CA ARG A 147 9.89 11.41 -8.54
C ARG A 147 10.93 12.44 -8.95
N GLU A 148 10.50 13.45 -9.70
CA GLU A 148 11.37 14.55 -10.13
C GLU A 148 11.88 15.40 -8.96
N ASP A 149 11.09 15.54 -7.88
CA ASP A 149 11.53 16.20 -6.65
C ASP A 149 12.67 15.46 -5.90
N ILE A 150 12.85 14.16 -6.18
CA ILE A 150 13.79 13.29 -5.46
C ILE A 150 15.08 13.03 -6.24
N ILE A 151 15.00 12.98 -7.58
CA ILE A 151 16.12 12.65 -8.47
C ILE A 151 17.18 13.75 -8.37
#